data_AF-A0AAD8I272-F1
#
_entry.id   AF-A0AAD8I272-F1
#
_cell.length_a   1.000
_cell.length_b   1.000
_cell.length_c   1.000
_cell.angle_alpha   90.00
_cell.angle_beta   90.00
_cell.angle_gamma   90.00
#
_symmetry.space_group_name_H-M   'P 1'
#
loop_
_entity.id
_entity.type
_entity.pdbx_description
1 polymer ?
#
loop_
_entity_poly.entity_id
_entity_poly.type
_entity_poly.pdbx_seq_one_letter_code
_entity_poly.pdbx_strand_id
1 'polypeptide(L)'
;MAGNREEIYGDLVPITIDEIFNDYVGRRAGLIKALTIDFVSFASFAEECQEGATDGHRNQCLYGMATGKWEINNNDEPELYLPEPPKCLANIVPKGINKRECASRVANHSDAWLLTVVNDFSNRIHLFQAERLRLHDMIAELTTVFQVVSAYEFPVDDDN
;
A
#
# COMPACT_ATOMS: atom_id res chain seq x y z
N MET A 1 -3.41 2.23 -31.83
CA MET A 1 -1.98 2.57 -31.75
C MET A 1 -1.53 2.18 -30.36
N ALA A 2 -0.95 0.99 -30.21
CA ALA A 2 -0.42 0.53 -28.94
C ALA A 2 0.89 1.29 -28.72
N GLY A 3 0.87 2.31 -27.85
CA GLY A 3 2.10 2.93 -27.36
C GLY A 3 2.97 1.82 -26.76
N ASN A 4 4.26 1.84 -27.11
CA ASN A 4 5.24 0.87 -26.66
C ASN A 4 5.15 0.69 -25.15
N ARG A 5 4.64 -0.47 -24.70
CA ARG A 5 4.60 -0.83 -23.28
C ARG A 5 6.01 -0.87 -22.68
N GLU A 6 7.06 -1.02 -23.48
CA GLU A 6 8.45 -0.98 -23.02
C GLU A 6 8.94 0.44 -22.67
N GLU A 7 8.42 1.51 -23.29
CA GLU A 7 8.84 2.89 -22.99
C GLU A 7 8.25 3.44 -21.67
N ILE A 8 7.16 2.86 -21.18
CA ILE A 8 6.51 3.31 -19.94
C ILE A 8 7.06 2.55 -18.72
N TYR A 9 7.55 1.31 -18.90
CA TYR A 9 7.92 0.41 -17.80
C TYR A 9 9.40 -0.02 -17.79
N GLY A 10 10.21 0.38 -18.78
CA GLY A 10 11.64 0.05 -18.86
C GLY A 10 12.49 0.59 -17.70
N ASP A 11 12.01 1.62 -16.99
CA ASP A 11 12.66 2.26 -15.83
C ASP A 11 12.03 1.86 -14.47
N LEU A 12 11.09 0.90 -14.43
CA LEU A 12 10.19 0.68 -13.27
C LEU A 12 10.49 -0.52 -12.38
N VAL A 13 11.56 -1.27 -12.63
CA VAL A 13 12.00 -2.34 -11.74
C VAL A 13 13.30 -1.90 -11.07
N PRO A 14 13.30 -1.67 -9.74
CA PRO A 14 14.52 -1.38 -9.00
C PRO A 14 15.61 -2.42 -9.29
N ILE A 15 16.80 -1.96 -9.70
CA ILE A 15 17.96 -2.80 -10.03
C ILE A 15 19.04 -2.78 -8.95
N THR A 16 18.90 -1.92 -7.93
CA THR A 16 19.82 -1.81 -6.79
C THR A 16 19.10 -1.87 -5.44
N ILE A 17 19.84 -2.14 -4.35
CA ILE A 17 19.33 -2.12 -2.97
C ILE A 17 18.71 -0.75 -2.64
N ASP A 18 19.40 0.33 -3.01
CA ASP A 18 18.97 1.70 -2.69
C ASP A 18 17.68 2.05 -3.46
N GLU A 19 17.54 1.59 -4.70
CA GLU A 19 16.29 1.76 -5.46
C GLU A 19 15.13 0.95 -4.86
N ILE A 20 15.37 -0.28 -4.39
CA ILE A 20 14.32 -1.07 -3.71
C ILE A 20 13.89 -0.36 -2.42
N PHE A 21 14.85 0.16 -1.67
CA PHE A 21 14.57 0.91 -0.45
C PHE A 21 13.80 2.21 -0.74
N ASN A 22 14.18 2.96 -1.78
CA ASN A 22 13.48 4.18 -2.17
C ASN A 22 12.06 3.88 -2.67
N ASP A 23 11.86 2.79 -3.42
CA ASP A 23 10.52 2.32 -3.79
C ASP A 23 9.69 2.00 -2.54
N TYR A 24 10.24 1.25 -1.57
CA TYR A 24 9.59 0.98 -0.28
C TYR A 24 9.19 2.27 0.44
N VAL A 25 10.11 3.23 0.56
CA VAL A 25 9.86 4.53 1.21
C VAL A 25 8.73 5.29 0.52
N GLY A 26 8.74 5.34 -0.81
CA GLY A 26 7.70 5.98 -1.60
C GLY A 26 6.33 5.34 -1.39
N ARG A 27 6.23 4.02 -1.53
CA ARG A 27 4.96 3.30 -1.33
C ARG A 27 4.45 3.44 0.10
N ARG A 28 5.35 3.33 1.09
CA ARG A 28 5.05 3.56 2.51
C ARG A 28 4.49 4.97 2.74
N ALA A 29 5.09 5.99 2.14
CA ALA A 29 4.61 7.37 2.26
C ALA A 29 3.20 7.55 1.66
N GLY A 30 2.93 6.93 0.51
CA GLY A 30 1.59 6.93 -0.10
C GLY A 30 0.53 6.32 0.82
N LEU A 31 0.83 5.16 1.40
CA LEU A 31 -0.07 4.47 2.34
C LEU A 31 -0.31 5.27 3.62
N ILE A 32 0.74 5.84 4.21
CA ILE A 32 0.59 6.74 5.37
C ILE A 32 -0.31 7.91 5.00
N LYS A 33 -0.09 8.54 3.85
CA LYS A 33 -0.90 9.67 3.40
C LYS A 33 -2.38 9.29 3.27
N ALA A 34 -2.68 8.14 2.65
CA ALA A 34 -4.05 7.63 2.51
C ALA A 34 -4.75 7.45 3.86
N LEU A 35 -4.03 6.90 4.85
CA LEU A 35 -4.59 6.50 6.14
C LEU A 35 -4.52 7.59 7.22
N THR A 36 -3.97 8.78 6.91
CA THR A 36 -3.83 9.89 7.86
C THR A 36 -4.35 11.21 7.28
N ILE A 37 -3.62 11.77 6.31
CA ILE A 37 -3.89 13.09 5.72
C ILE A 37 -5.14 13.04 4.85
N ASP A 38 -5.22 12.06 3.95
CA ASP A 38 -6.33 11.90 3.00
C ASP A 38 -7.42 10.96 3.57
N PHE A 39 -7.53 10.87 4.90
CA PHE A 39 -8.38 9.90 5.58
C PHE A 39 -9.85 10.04 5.23
N VAL A 40 -10.34 11.24 4.97
CA VAL A 40 -11.73 11.46 4.54
C VAL A 40 -12.00 10.75 3.21
N SER A 41 -11.10 10.91 2.23
CA SER A 41 -11.20 10.22 0.93
C SER A 41 -11.10 8.70 1.08
N PHE A 42 -10.21 8.23 1.95
CA PHE A 42 -10.12 6.81 2.29
C PHE A 42 -11.38 6.28 2.99
N ALA A 43 -11.96 7.04 3.92
CA ALA A 43 -13.13 6.64 4.68
C ALA A 43 -14.39 6.54 3.81
N SER A 44 -14.61 7.51 2.92
CA SER A 44 -15.70 7.43 1.93
C SER A 44 -15.56 6.20 1.04
N PHE A 45 -14.34 5.89 0.60
CA PHE A 45 -14.09 4.67 -0.17
C PHE A 45 -14.33 3.39 0.66
N ALA A 46 -13.86 3.35 1.91
CA ALA A 46 -14.08 2.20 2.79
C ALA A 46 -15.57 1.94 3.04
N GLU A 47 -16.38 3.00 3.16
CA GLU A 47 -17.84 2.92 3.25
C GLU A 47 -18.47 2.37 1.95
N GLU A 48 -18.07 2.89 0.78
CA GLU A 48 -18.52 2.38 -0.53
C GLU A 48 -18.20 0.88 -0.72
N CYS A 49 -17.02 0.42 -0.30
CA CYS A 49 -16.66 -1.00 -0.32
C CYS A 49 -17.54 -1.86 0.60
N GLN A 50 -18.01 -1.31 1.73
CA GLN A 50 -18.85 -2.02 2.70
C GLN A 50 -20.33 -2.09 2.28
N GLU A 51 -20.83 -1.02 1.64
CA GLU A 51 -22.21 -0.90 1.17
C GLU A 51 -22.42 -1.59 -0.18
N GLY A 52 -21.44 -1.50 -1.07
CA GLY A 52 -21.50 -1.96 -2.46
C GLY A 52 -21.10 -3.41 -2.71
N ALA A 53 -21.29 -4.34 -1.75
CA ALA A 53 -20.88 -5.76 -1.84
C ALA A 53 -21.60 -6.62 -2.91
N THR A 54 -21.78 -6.09 -4.12
CA THR A 54 -21.98 -6.84 -5.36
C THR A 54 -20.63 -7.33 -5.89
N ASP A 55 -20.62 -8.39 -6.71
CA ASP A 55 -19.43 -9.19 -7.03
C ASP A 55 -18.23 -8.41 -7.62
N GLY A 56 -18.42 -7.19 -8.16
CA GLY A 56 -17.35 -6.33 -8.68
C GLY A 56 -16.56 -5.54 -7.64
N HIS A 57 -17.06 -5.37 -6.41
CA HIS A 57 -16.42 -4.54 -5.38
C HIS A 57 -15.47 -5.33 -4.47
N ARG A 58 -15.37 -6.66 -4.65
CA ARG A 58 -14.52 -7.53 -3.81
C ARG A 58 -13.04 -7.50 -4.18
N ASN A 59 -12.68 -6.89 -5.31
CA ASN A 59 -11.32 -6.87 -5.84
C ASN A 59 -10.63 -5.50 -5.74
N GLN A 60 -11.23 -4.53 -5.04
CA GLN A 60 -10.65 -3.19 -4.91
C GLN A 60 -9.53 -3.19 -3.86
N CYS A 61 -8.33 -2.74 -4.22
CA CYS A 61 -7.19 -2.71 -3.29
C CYS A 61 -6.56 -1.32 -3.19
N LEU A 62 -6.07 -0.98 -1.99
CA LEU A 62 -5.30 0.23 -1.74
C LEU A 62 -3.82 -0.02 -2.08
N TYR A 63 -3.27 0.76 -3.00
CA TYR A 63 -1.88 0.69 -3.43
C TYR A 63 -1.12 1.95 -3.00
N GLY A 64 0.07 1.75 -2.43
CA GLY A 64 1.10 2.78 -2.34
C GLY A 64 1.95 2.78 -3.61
N MET A 65 2.20 3.96 -4.17
CA MET A 65 3.05 4.16 -5.34
C MET A 65 4.44 4.63 -4.92
N ALA A 66 5.48 4.24 -5.66
CA ALA A 66 6.86 4.68 -5.42
C ALA A 66 7.03 6.21 -5.43
N THR A 67 6.08 6.93 -6.03
CA THR A 67 6.03 8.40 -6.07
C THR A 67 5.53 9.04 -4.78
N GLY A 68 5.12 8.26 -3.77
CA GLY A 68 4.49 8.79 -2.55
C GLY A 68 2.99 9.08 -2.70
N LYS A 69 2.40 8.74 -3.85
CA LYS A 69 0.95 8.77 -4.06
C LYS A 69 0.32 7.44 -3.66
N TRP A 70 -0.99 7.45 -3.50
CA TRP A 70 -1.78 6.25 -3.30
C TRP A 70 -2.89 6.18 -4.34
N GLU A 71 -3.26 4.97 -4.73
CA GLU A 71 -4.28 4.70 -5.74
C GLU A 71 -5.16 3.54 -5.29
N ILE A 72 -6.41 3.56 -5.73
CA ILE A 72 -7.33 2.43 -5.60
C ILE A 72 -7.44 1.81 -6.99
N ASN A 73 -7.03 0.55 -7.11
CA ASN A 73 -7.25 -0.18 -8.35
C ASN A 73 -8.50 -1.06 -8.21
N ASN A 74 -9.39 -0.95 -9.19
CA ASN A 74 -10.65 -1.68 -9.32
C ASN A 74 -10.55 -2.87 -10.29
N ASN A 75 -9.43 -3.02 -10.99
CA ASN A 75 -9.26 -3.99 -12.05
C ASN A 75 -8.77 -5.34 -11.50
N ASP A 76 -9.34 -6.43 -12.04
CA ASP A 76 -8.95 -7.81 -11.76
C ASP A 76 -7.59 -8.20 -12.36
N GLU A 77 -7.08 -7.38 -13.27
CA GLU A 77 -5.74 -7.53 -13.83
C GLU A 77 -4.76 -6.65 -13.06
N PRO A 78 -3.71 -7.23 -12.44
CA PRO A 78 -2.69 -6.42 -11.80
C PRO A 78 -1.97 -5.60 -12.89
N GLU A 79 -2.28 -4.30 -12.95
CA GLU A 79 -1.63 -3.34 -13.87
C GLU A 79 -0.11 -3.25 -13.61
N LEU A 80 0.34 -3.63 -12.41
CA LEU A 80 1.74 -3.77 -12.06
C LEU A 80 2.11 -5.24 -11.89
N TYR A 81 3.29 -5.62 -12.37
CA TYR A 81 3.93 -6.91 -12.08
C TYR A 81 4.23 -7.16 -10.58
N LEU A 82 3.63 -6.42 -9.66
CA LEU A 82 3.85 -6.53 -8.23
C LEU A 82 2.99 -7.63 -7.62
N PRO A 83 3.41 -8.20 -6.47
CA PRO A 83 2.53 -9.01 -5.64
C PRO A 83 1.22 -8.24 -5.37
N GLU A 84 0.08 -8.90 -5.58
CA GLU A 84 -1.20 -8.31 -5.24
C GLU A 84 -1.21 -7.95 -3.74
N PRO A 85 -1.59 -6.72 -3.37
CA PRO A 85 -1.89 -6.40 -1.99
C PRO A 85 -3.06 -7.26 -1.50
N PRO A 86 -3.19 -7.42 -0.16
CA PRO A 86 -4.32 -8.14 0.40
C PRO A 86 -5.65 -7.60 -0.15
N LYS A 87 -6.42 -8.49 -0.78
CA LYS A 87 -7.65 -8.16 -1.50
C LYS A 87 -8.71 -7.62 -0.56
N CYS A 88 -9.14 -6.39 -0.84
CA CYS A 88 -10.28 -5.68 -0.27
C CYS A 88 -10.24 -5.32 1.23
N LEU A 89 -10.43 -4.04 1.49
CA LEU A 89 -10.75 -3.47 2.81
C LEU A 89 -12.02 -4.11 3.41
N ALA A 90 -12.99 -4.50 2.57
CA ALA A 90 -14.27 -5.08 2.99
C ALA A 90 -14.17 -6.48 3.65
N ASN A 91 -13.10 -7.25 3.37
CA ASN A 91 -12.90 -8.58 3.99
C ASN A 91 -12.17 -8.49 5.34
N ILE A 92 -11.43 -7.39 5.57
CA ILE A 92 -10.59 -7.16 6.75
C ILE A 92 -11.34 -6.39 7.85
N VAL A 93 -12.38 -5.66 7.45
CA VAL A 93 -13.08 -4.65 8.25
C VAL A 93 -14.55 -5.07 8.40
N PRO A 94 -14.96 -5.64 9.55
CA PRO A 94 -16.34 -5.94 9.84
C PRO A 94 -17.24 -4.70 9.74
N LYS A 95 -18.48 -4.87 9.29
CA LYS A 95 -19.49 -3.80 9.35
C LYS A 95 -19.62 -3.29 10.79
N GLY A 96 -19.64 -1.97 10.97
CA GLY A 96 -19.82 -1.32 12.27
C GLY A 96 -18.55 -1.14 13.11
N ILE A 97 -17.36 -1.41 12.54
CA ILE A 97 -16.09 -1.03 13.18
C ILE A 97 -15.89 0.49 13.09
N ASN A 98 -15.24 1.09 14.09
CA ASN A 98 -14.90 2.51 14.02
C ASN A 98 -13.83 2.77 12.92
N LYS A 99 -13.88 3.95 12.29
CA LYS A 99 -13.02 4.29 11.14
C LYS A 99 -11.51 4.22 11.48
N ARG A 100 -11.14 4.48 12.74
CA ARG A 100 -9.75 4.43 13.23
C ARG A 100 -9.21 3.00 13.30
N GLU A 101 -9.99 2.06 13.82
CA GLU A 101 -9.64 0.64 13.90
C GLU A 101 -9.60 0.03 12.49
N CYS A 102 -10.51 0.47 11.60
CA CYS A 102 -10.43 0.17 10.17
C CYS A 102 -9.07 0.56 9.59
N ALA A 103 -8.67 1.83 9.70
CA ALA A 103 -7.37 2.29 9.20
C ALA A 103 -6.18 1.57 9.83
N SER A 104 -6.25 1.25 11.12
CA SER A 104 -5.19 0.50 11.80
C SER A 104 -5.03 -0.92 11.26
N ARG A 105 -6.15 -1.63 11.01
CA ARG A 105 -6.10 -2.98 10.40
C ARG A 105 -5.54 -2.95 8.99
N VAL A 106 -5.93 -1.94 8.22
CA VAL A 106 -5.46 -1.73 6.85
C VAL A 106 -3.97 -1.42 6.85
N ALA A 107 -3.51 -0.55 7.75
CA ALA A 107 -2.10 -0.23 7.93
C ALA A 107 -1.24 -1.48 8.21
N ASN A 108 -1.70 -2.38 9.07
CA ASN A 108 -1.01 -3.64 9.37
C ASN A 108 -0.89 -4.55 8.13
N HIS A 109 -1.99 -4.69 7.37
CA HIS A 109 -1.97 -5.45 6.12
C HIS A 109 -1.08 -4.81 5.05
N SER A 110 -1.05 -3.48 4.98
CA SER A 110 -0.17 -2.72 4.09
C SER A 110 1.31 -2.91 4.43
N ASP A 111 1.67 -2.96 5.73
CA ASP A 111 3.04 -3.27 6.17
C ASP A 111 3.50 -4.63 5.63
N ALA A 112 2.65 -5.67 5.72
CA ALA A 112 2.97 -7.00 5.19
C ALA A 112 3.11 -7.01 3.65
N TRP A 113 2.25 -6.28 2.94
CA TRP A 113 2.35 -6.15 1.49
C TRP A 113 3.65 -5.47 1.05
N LEU A 114 4.05 -4.37 1.70
CA LEU A 114 5.30 -3.68 1.39
C LEU A 114 6.51 -4.61 1.51
N LEU A 115 6.56 -5.45 2.55
CA LEU A 115 7.63 -6.44 2.71
C LEU A 115 7.61 -7.50 1.60
N THR A 116 6.42 -7.85 1.11
CA THR A 116 6.26 -8.80 0.00
C THR A 116 6.80 -8.20 -1.31
N VAL A 117 6.50 -6.92 -1.57
CA VAL A 117 7.03 -6.15 -2.71
C VAL A 117 8.56 -6.07 -2.67
N VAL A 118 9.12 -5.71 -1.51
CA VAL A 118 10.58 -5.66 -1.31
C VAL A 118 11.23 -7.02 -1.58
N ASN A 119 10.64 -8.11 -1.08
CA ASN A 119 11.16 -9.45 -1.29
C ASN A 119 11.06 -9.88 -2.76
N ASP A 120 9.97 -9.54 -3.45
CA ASP A 120 9.81 -9.82 -4.88
C ASP A 120 10.90 -9.13 -5.72
N PHE A 121 11.15 -7.83 -5.50
CA PHE A 121 12.24 -7.12 -6.17
C PHE A 121 13.62 -7.69 -5.82
N SER A 122 13.86 -8.01 -4.55
CA SER A 122 15.11 -8.63 -4.10
C SER A 122 15.39 -9.95 -4.83
N ASN A 123 14.35 -10.75 -5.11
CA ASN A 123 14.47 -12.01 -5.82
C ASN A 123 14.71 -11.81 -7.32
N ARG A 124 14.08 -10.81 -7.95
CA ARG A 124 14.25 -10.50 -9.38
C ARG A 124 15.68 -10.10 -9.73
N ILE A 125 16.36 -9.38 -8.84
CA ILE A 125 17.74 -8.94 -9.05
C ILE A 125 18.77 -9.87 -8.39
N HIS A 126 18.30 -10.99 -7.82
CA HIS A 126 19.12 -12.02 -7.20
C HIS A 126 20.04 -11.53 -6.07
N LEU A 127 19.53 -10.66 -5.19
CA LEU A 127 20.31 -10.19 -4.03
C LEU A 127 20.83 -11.37 -3.19
N PHE A 128 22.09 -11.30 -2.78
CA PHE A 128 22.71 -12.26 -1.86
C PHE A 128 22.25 -12.03 -0.42
N GLN A 129 22.57 -12.99 0.47
CA GLN A 129 22.14 -12.94 1.86
C GLN A 129 22.54 -11.65 2.58
N ALA A 130 23.77 -11.17 2.40
CA ALA A 130 24.26 -9.94 3.04
C ALA A 130 23.49 -8.69 2.57
N GLU A 131 23.10 -8.65 1.29
CA GLU A 131 22.37 -7.54 0.69
C GLU A 131 20.93 -7.49 1.18
N ARG A 132 20.28 -8.67 1.30
CA ARG A 132 18.94 -8.77 1.89
C ARG A 132 18.93 -8.37 3.36
N LEU A 133 19.97 -8.72 4.12
CA LEU A 133 20.11 -8.30 5.53
C LEU A 133 20.25 -6.78 5.63
N ARG A 134 21.12 -6.18 4.81
CA ARG A 134 21.28 -4.72 4.76
C ARG A 134 19.96 -4.01 4.45
N LEU A 135 19.23 -4.49 3.44
CA LEU A 135 17.93 -3.92 3.04
C LEU A 135 16.89 -4.03 4.17
N HIS A 136 16.86 -5.17 4.86
CA HIS A 136 15.99 -5.37 6.02
C HIS A 136 16.34 -4.40 7.16
N ASP A 137 17.62 -4.19 7.46
CA ASP A 137 18.05 -3.24 8.49
C ASP A 137 17.63 -1.81 8.15
N MET A 138 17.80 -1.39 6.89
CA MET A 138 17.33 -0.08 6.42
C MET A 138 15.81 0.10 6.59
N ILE A 139 15.02 -0.95 6.31
CA ILE A 139 13.56 -0.93 6.52
C ILE A 139 13.21 -0.87 8.01
N ALA A 140 13.93 -1.63 8.84
CA ALA A 140 13.68 -1.72 10.28
C ALA A 140 13.98 -0.41 11.04
N GLU A 141 14.80 0.48 10.47
CA GLU A 141 15.03 1.83 11.01
C GLU A 141 13.82 2.76 10.85
N LEU A 142 12.86 2.42 9.99
CA LEU A 142 11.65 3.20 9.77
C LEU A 142 10.50 2.72 10.64
N THR A 143 9.67 3.64 11.11
CA THR A 143 8.40 3.28 11.76
C THR A 143 7.46 2.61 10.76
N THR A 144 6.70 1.61 11.19
CA THR A 144 5.76 0.95 10.29
C THR A 144 4.55 1.86 9.97
N VAL A 145 3.81 1.57 8.90
CA VAL A 145 2.58 2.30 8.57
C VAL A 145 1.60 2.17 9.75
N PHE A 146 1.46 0.97 10.32
CA PHE A 146 0.63 0.73 11.50
C PHE A 146 1.00 1.62 12.68
N GLN A 147 2.30 1.74 13.00
CA GLN A 147 2.74 2.57 14.12
C GLN A 147 2.40 4.05 13.91
N VAL A 148 2.59 4.56 12.68
CA VAL A 148 2.27 5.94 12.34
C VAL A 148 0.77 6.20 12.43
N VAL A 149 -0.05 5.34 11.82
CA VAL A 149 -1.51 5.48 11.82
C VAL A 149 -2.08 5.35 13.23
N SER A 150 -1.55 4.45 14.05
CA SER A 150 -2.01 4.26 15.43
C SER A 150 -1.69 5.45 16.34
N ALA A 151 -0.60 6.18 16.04
CA ALA A 151 -0.20 7.38 16.76
C ALA A 151 -0.84 8.67 16.19
N TYR A 152 -1.55 8.58 15.06
CA TYR A 152 -2.13 9.74 14.41
C TYR A 152 -3.41 10.19 15.13
N GLU A 153 -3.39 11.42 15.63
CA GLU A 153 -4.58 12.07 16.16
C GLU A 153 -5.40 12.64 15.00
N PHE A 154 -6.46 11.92 14.63
CA PHE A 154 -7.45 12.44 13.69
C PHE A 154 -8.07 13.71 14.28
N PRO A 155 -8.28 14.76 13.46
CA PRO A 155 -9.05 15.92 13.86
C PRO A 155 -10.38 15.46 14.46
N VAL A 156 -10.76 16.03 15.59
CA VAL A 156 -12.09 15.80 16.15
C VAL A 156 -13.07 16.36 15.11
N ASP A 157 -14.01 15.54 14.65
CA ASP A 157 -15.13 16.04 13.86
C ASP A 157 -15.85 17.07 14.76
N ASP A 158 -15.72 18.37 14.45
CA ASP A 158 -16.54 19.44 15.02
C ASP A 158 -17.96 19.29 14.45
N ASP A 159 -18.63 18.18 14.79
CA ASP A 159 -20.05 17.98 14.56
C ASP A 159 -20.80 18.74 15.65
N ASN A 160 -21.17 19.98 15.32
CA ASN A 160 -22.16 20.81 16.03
C ASN A 160 -23.52 20.72 15.33
#